data_AF-A0A316Q9D7-F1
#
_entry.id   AF-A0A316Q9D7-F1
#
_cell.length_a   1.000
_cell.length_b   1.000
_cell.length_c   1.000
_cell.angle_alpha   90.00
_cell.angle_beta   90.00
_cell.angle_gamma   90.00
#
_symmetry.space_group_name_H-M   'P 1'
#
loop_
_entity.id
_entity.type
_entity.pdbx_description
1 polymer ?
#
loop_
_entity_poly.entity_id
_entity_poly.type
_entity_poly.pdbx_seq_one_letter_code
_entity_poly.pdbx_strand_id
1 'polypeptide(L)'
;MLKCLFAFLLMLTLLTGCAGQTVETAIVVDEQRTDFPSITEIKKIRPGMSYENVNKLLGDPYESVLNEEENKISYKLEDDGKYILTLKQGRSGAYVHATSFYSNLSGVVYNEALYKLKYSKWKWIWPDVSRACEVEIGMTAGEVEALIGIPQYREGSGLIREVYYLNGAYSAKLYYSYTDKEKEPVVCQIDIAPLTWETNSDYYLITAANIIIPALIVIAIIVISLMFYRRRKHKDFKKDSSI
;
A
#
# COMPACT_ATOMS: atom_id res chain seq x y z
N MET A 1 34.26 -21.01 -0.75
CA MET A 1 33.46 -19.80 -1.06
C MET A 1 32.79 -19.88 -2.43
N LEU A 2 33.50 -20.16 -3.54
CA LEU A 2 32.89 -20.19 -4.89
C LEU A 2 31.75 -21.23 -5.03
N LYS A 3 31.89 -22.41 -4.42
CA LYS A 3 30.84 -23.47 -4.42
C LYS A 3 29.55 -23.06 -3.70
N CYS A 4 29.65 -22.26 -2.63
CA CYS A 4 28.49 -21.74 -1.92
C CYS A 4 27.77 -20.67 -2.75
N LEU A 5 28.51 -19.88 -3.53
CA LEU A 5 27.95 -18.86 -4.41
C LEU A 5 27.12 -19.48 -5.55
N PHE A 6 27.61 -20.57 -6.15
CA PHE A 6 26.86 -21.33 -7.16
C PHE A 6 25.61 -22.01 -6.58
N ALA A 7 25.69 -22.57 -5.37
CA ALA A 7 24.52 -23.16 -4.72
C ALA A 7 23.44 -22.10 -4.40
N PHE A 8 23.85 -20.88 -4.03
CA PHE A 8 22.94 -19.78 -3.76
C PHE A 8 22.26 -19.26 -5.04
N LEU A 9 23.02 -19.15 -6.14
CA LEU A 9 22.50 -18.81 -7.47
C LEU A 9 21.51 -19.87 -8.00
N LEU A 10 21.81 -21.15 -7.77
CA LEU A 10 20.94 -22.25 -8.18
C LEU A 10 19.66 -22.32 -7.35
N MET A 11 19.72 -21.99 -6.05
CA MET A 11 18.51 -21.85 -5.22
C MET A 11 17.67 -20.65 -5.67
N LEU A 12 18.30 -19.54 -6.04
CA LEU A 12 17.61 -18.35 -6.56
C LEU A 12 16.88 -18.65 -7.89
N THR A 13 17.44 -19.46 -8.78
CA THR A 13 16.79 -19.88 -10.02
C THR A 13 15.70 -20.93 -9.82
N LEU A 14 15.84 -21.83 -8.83
CA LEU A 14 14.79 -22.78 -8.46
C LEU A 14 13.59 -22.08 -7.79
N LEU A 15 13.83 -21.02 -7.01
CA LEU A 15 12.78 -20.16 -6.42
C LEU A 15 12.05 -19.30 -7.46
N THR A 16 12.68 -18.98 -8.59
CA THR A 16 12.02 -18.25 -9.69
C THR A 16 11.39 -19.17 -10.75
N GLY A 17 11.76 -20.45 -10.79
CA GLY A 17 11.34 -21.42 -11.82
C GLY A 17 10.03 -22.18 -11.57
N CYS A 18 9.46 -22.16 -10.36
CA CYS A 18 8.22 -22.89 -10.04
C CYS A 18 6.96 -22.00 -10.11
N ALA A 19 6.78 -21.28 -11.22
CA ALA A 19 5.60 -20.43 -11.40
C ALA A 19 5.07 -20.54 -12.83
N GLY A 20 4.40 -21.64 -13.10
CA GLY A 20 3.81 -21.92 -14.40
C GLY A 20 2.67 -22.91 -14.30
N GLN A 21 1.70 -22.63 -13.42
CA GLN A 21 0.36 -23.20 -13.54
C GLN A 21 -0.64 -22.08 -13.25
N THR A 22 -1.11 -21.43 -14.31
CA THR A 22 -2.24 -20.52 -14.29
C THR A 22 -3.51 -21.36 -14.19
N VAL A 23 -4.13 -21.37 -13.02
CA VAL A 23 -5.52 -21.80 -12.90
C VAL A 23 -6.38 -20.63 -13.38
N GLU A 24 -6.96 -20.75 -14.57
CA GLU A 24 -8.01 -19.85 -15.04
C GLU A 24 -9.26 -20.08 -14.19
N THR A 25 -9.38 -19.37 -13.07
CA THR A 25 -10.69 -19.15 -12.44
C THR A 25 -11.36 -18.02 -13.21
N ALA A 26 -12.22 -18.38 -14.15
CA ALA A 26 -13.17 -17.46 -14.74
C ALA A 26 -14.04 -16.87 -13.62
N ILE A 27 -14.11 -15.54 -13.56
CA ILE A 27 -15.06 -14.84 -12.70
C ILE A 27 -16.42 -15.04 -13.37
N VAL A 28 -17.18 -16.04 -12.93
CA VAL A 28 -18.57 -16.25 -13.35
C VAL A 28 -19.43 -15.40 -12.43
N VAL A 29 -19.92 -14.27 -12.94
CA VAL A 29 -20.87 -13.41 -12.24
C VAL A 29 -22.26 -13.73 -12.76
N ASP A 30 -23.13 -14.28 -11.92
CA ASP A 30 -24.57 -14.40 -12.20
C ASP A 30 -25.39 -13.76 -11.07
N GLU A 31 -26.51 -13.15 -11.47
CA GLU A 31 -27.52 -12.37 -10.73
C GLU A 31 -27.07 -11.16 -9.89
N GLN A 32 -27.68 -10.00 -10.20
CA GLN A 32 -27.58 -8.76 -9.41
C GLN A 32 -28.13 -8.99 -7.99
N ARG A 33 -27.24 -8.96 -6.99
CA ARG A 33 -27.61 -9.00 -5.57
C ARG A 33 -28.41 -7.76 -5.17
N THR A 34 -29.40 -7.93 -4.28
CA THR A 34 -30.24 -6.86 -3.73
C THR A 34 -29.94 -6.50 -2.28
N ASP A 35 -29.08 -7.26 -1.58
CA ASP A 35 -28.68 -6.99 -0.21
C ASP A 35 -27.35 -6.21 -0.12
N PHE A 36 -27.30 -5.25 0.80
CA PHE A 36 -26.13 -4.41 1.00
C PHE A 36 -25.09 -5.12 1.87
N PRO A 37 -23.82 -5.24 1.45
CA PRO A 37 -22.78 -5.78 2.30
C PRO A 37 -22.55 -4.88 3.52
N SER A 38 -22.32 -5.50 4.68
CA SER A 38 -22.04 -4.78 5.92
C SER A 38 -20.72 -4.01 5.83
N ILE A 39 -20.73 -2.76 6.31
CA ILE A 39 -19.51 -1.94 6.47
C ILE A 39 -18.44 -2.70 7.29
N THR A 40 -18.85 -3.50 8.28
CA THR A 40 -17.92 -4.30 9.09
C THR A 40 -17.17 -5.36 8.27
N GLU A 41 -17.82 -5.94 7.26
CA GLU A 41 -17.17 -6.92 6.36
C GLU A 41 -16.27 -6.22 5.33
N ILE A 42 -16.71 -5.07 4.80
CA ILE A 42 -15.89 -4.22 3.90
C ILE A 42 -14.59 -3.80 4.59
N LYS A 43 -14.67 -3.46 5.88
CA LYS A 43 -13.51 -3.15 6.73
C LYS A 43 -12.54 -4.30 6.93
N LYS A 44 -12.83 -5.53 6.47
CA LYS A 44 -11.86 -6.64 6.48
C LYS A 44 -11.10 -6.77 5.16
N ILE A 45 -11.58 -6.14 4.08
CA ILE A 45 -10.94 -6.21 2.77
C ILE A 45 -9.65 -5.40 2.76
N ARG A 46 -8.58 -5.99 2.22
CA ARG A 46 -7.24 -5.39 2.17
C ARG A 46 -6.65 -5.56 0.76
N PRO A 47 -5.84 -4.62 0.27
CA PRO A 47 -4.99 -4.86 -0.88
C PRO A 47 -4.17 -6.15 -0.71
N GLY A 48 -4.06 -6.94 -1.78
CA GLY A 48 -3.43 -8.27 -1.79
C GLY A 48 -4.36 -9.43 -1.43
N MET A 49 -5.58 -9.18 -0.93
CA MET A 49 -6.55 -10.24 -0.67
C MET A 49 -7.03 -10.88 -2.00
N SER A 50 -7.19 -12.21 -2.04
CA SER A 50 -7.71 -12.89 -3.23
C SER A 50 -9.19 -12.56 -3.44
N TYR A 51 -9.62 -12.52 -4.71
CA TYR A 51 -11.02 -12.30 -5.04
C TYR A 51 -11.93 -13.39 -4.42
N GLU A 52 -11.47 -14.65 -4.35
CA GLU A 52 -12.22 -15.71 -3.69
C GLU A 52 -12.53 -15.41 -2.21
N ASN A 53 -11.57 -14.82 -1.49
CA ASN A 53 -11.77 -14.42 -0.09
C ASN A 53 -12.69 -13.21 0.02
N VAL A 54 -12.61 -12.28 -0.94
CA VAL A 54 -13.56 -11.16 -1.03
C VAL A 54 -14.98 -11.70 -1.23
N ASN A 55 -15.16 -12.63 -2.18
CA ASN A 55 -16.46 -13.20 -2.51
C ASN A 55 -17.07 -13.96 -1.32
N LYS A 56 -16.23 -14.65 -0.53
CA LYS A 56 -16.67 -15.29 0.73
C LYS A 56 -17.17 -14.29 1.78
N LEU A 57 -16.65 -13.06 1.79
CA LEU A 57 -17.01 -12.03 2.77
C LEU A 57 -18.20 -11.18 2.32
N LEU A 58 -18.21 -10.76 1.06
CA LEU A 58 -19.17 -9.78 0.54
C LEU A 58 -20.25 -10.40 -0.36
N GLY A 59 -20.05 -11.65 -0.80
CA GLY A 59 -20.85 -12.25 -1.85
C GLY A 59 -20.58 -11.63 -3.22
N ASP A 60 -21.48 -11.90 -4.16
CA ASP A 60 -21.34 -11.45 -5.54
C ASP A 60 -21.48 -9.92 -5.68
N PRO A 61 -20.72 -9.29 -6.59
CA PRO A 61 -20.74 -7.85 -6.78
C PRO A 61 -22.03 -7.37 -7.46
N TYR A 62 -22.40 -6.12 -7.18
CA TYR A 62 -23.52 -5.43 -7.84
C TYR A 62 -23.23 -5.14 -9.32
N GLU A 63 -21.99 -4.74 -9.61
CA GLU A 63 -21.54 -4.39 -10.96
C GLU A 63 -20.11 -4.87 -11.16
N SER A 64 -19.81 -5.40 -12.35
CA SER A 64 -18.45 -5.72 -12.77
C SER A 64 -18.17 -5.13 -14.14
N VAL A 65 -17.01 -4.51 -14.28
CA VAL A 65 -16.45 -4.01 -15.53
C VAL A 65 -15.13 -4.73 -15.74
N LEU A 66 -15.13 -5.68 -16.67
CA LEU A 66 -13.96 -6.46 -17.05
C LEU A 66 -13.44 -5.92 -18.38
N ASN A 67 -12.23 -5.37 -18.38
CA ASN A 67 -11.53 -4.98 -19.59
C ASN A 67 -10.07 -5.44 -19.55
N GLU A 68 -9.33 -5.28 -20.65
CA GLU A 68 -7.95 -5.79 -20.78
C GLU A 68 -6.96 -5.10 -19.81
N GLU A 69 -7.29 -3.92 -19.28
CA GLU A 69 -6.40 -3.10 -18.46
C GLU A 69 -6.70 -3.18 -16.95
N GLU A 70 -7.97 -3.20 -16.57
CA GLU A 70 -8.45 -3.19 -15.18
C GLU A 70 -9.78 -3.94 -15.03
N ASN A 71 -9.80 -4.88 -14.08
CA ASN A 71 -11.04 -5.54 -13.65
C ASN A 71 -11.61 -4.79 -12.45
N LYS A 72 -12.71 -4.07 -12.63
CA LYS A 72 -13.38 -3.34 -11.54
C LYS A 72 -14.63 -4.08 -11.12
N ILE A 73 -14.79 -4.30 -9.81
CA ILE A 73 -16.02 -4.80 -9.22
C ILE A 73 -16.54 -3.79 -8.22
N SER A 74 -17.85 -3.66 -8.13
CA SER A 74 -18.50 -2.67 -7.29
C SER A 74 -19.62 -3.28 -6.47
N TYR A 75 -19.76 -2.77 -5.25
CA TYR A 75 -20.83 -3.09 -4.33
C TYR A 75 -21.59 -1.81 -4.03
N LYS A 76 -22.91 -1.88 -4.09
CA LYS A 76 -23.78 -0.80 -3.62
C LYS A 76 -23.90 -0.90 -2.10
N LEU A 77 -23.91 0.22 -1.41
CA LEU A 77 -24.08 0.31 0.04
C LEU A 77 -25.37 1.07 0.36
N GLU A 78 -25.71 1.09 1.65
CA GLU A 78 -26.74 1.99 2.17
C GLU A 78 -26.38 3.47 1.86
N ASP A 79 -27.40 4.34 1.84
CA ASP A 79 -27.26 5.79 1.60
C ASP A 79 -26.57 6.17 0.27
N ASP A 80 -26.82 5.40 -0.80
CA ASP A 80 -26.21 5.56 -2.12
C ASP A 80 -24.67 5.53 -2.12
N GLY A 81 -24.07 4.92 -1.09
CA GLY A 81 -22.65 4.63 -1.06
C GLY A 81 -22.25 3.56 -2.08
N LYS A 82 -20.97 3.60 -2.49
CA LYS A 82 -20.37 2.63 -3.41
C LYS A 82 -19.00 2.21 -2.91
N TYR A 83 -18.76 0.90 -2.85
CA TYR A 83 -17.44 0.34 -2.61
C TYR A 83 -16.93 -0.31 -3.89
N ILE A 84 -15.78 0.13 -4.37
CA ILE A 84 -15.18 -0.30 -5.63
C ILE A 84 -13.86 -0.98 -5.34
N LEU A 85 -13.65 -2.15 -5.94
CA LEU A 85 -12.39 -2.87 -5.92
C LEU A 85 -11.84 -2.91 -7.35
N THR A 86 -10.59 -2.51 -7.51
CA THR A 86 -9.82 -2.82 -8.72
C THR A 86 -9.05 -4.11 -8.46
N LEU A 87 -9.30 -5.12 -9.27
CA LEU A 87 -8.64 -6.41 -9.23
C LEU A 87 -7.53 -6.48 -10.29
N LYS A 88 -6.47 -7.21 -9.97
CA LYS A 88 -5.40 -7.53 -10.91
C LYS A 88 -5.17 -9.03 -10.95
N GLN A 89 -4.82 -9.56 -12.12
CA GLN A 89 -4.51 -10.97 -12.28
C GLN A 89 -3.12 -11.29 -11.72
N GLY A 90 -3.06 -12.18 -10.73
CA GLY A 90 -1.83 -12.77 -10.22
C GLY A 90 -1.64 -14.20 -10.68
N ARG A 91 -0.50 -14.80 -10.31
CA ARG A 91 -0.17 -16.21 -10.61
C ARG A 91 -1.19 -17.20 -10.03
N SER A 92 -1.74 -16.86 -8.86
CA SER A 92 -2.68 -17.71 -8.11
C SER A 92 -4.14 -17.29 -8.28
N GLY A 93 -4.45 -16.41 -9.24
CA GLY A 93 -5.78 -15.85 -9.46
C GLY A 93 -5.85 -14.33 -9.27
N ALA A 94 -7.06 -13.78 -9.40
CA ALA A 94 -7.32 -12.36 -9.21
C ALA A 94 -7.19 -11.95 -7.73
N TYR A 95 -6.61 -10.77 -7.49
CA TYR A 95 -6.43 -10.21 -6.16
C TYR A 95 -6.76 -8.72 -6.14
N VAL A 96 -7.09 -8.19 -4.96
CA VAL A 96 -7.39 -6.78 -4.74
C VAL A 96 -6.13 -5.94 -4.95
N HIS A 97 -6.14 -5.12 -5.99
CA HIS A 97 -5.05 -4.20 -6.31
C HIS A 97 -5.28 -2.84 -5.68
N ALA A 98 -6.50 -2.31 -5.73
CA ALA A 98 -6.88 -1.04 -5.14
C ALA A 98 -8.32 -1.10 -4.60
N THR A 99 -8.64 -0.22 -3.65
CA THR A 99 -9.96 -0.09 -3.05
C THR A 99 -10.38 1.38 -3.03
N SER A 100 -11.64 1.66 -3.36
CA SER A 100 -12.22 2.99 -3.26
C SER A 100 -13.58 2.92 -2.57
N PHE A 101 -13.76 3.68 -1.49
CA PHE A 101 -15.00 3.77 -0.76
C PHE A 101 -15.56 5.20 -0.88
N TYR A 102 -16.76 5.30 -1.44
CA TYR A 102 -17.54 6.53 -1.58
C TYR A 102 -18.81 6.41 -0.76
N SER A 103 -19.16 7.47 -0.05
CA SER A 103 -20.50 7.63 0.53
C SER A 103 -21.05 8.98 0.10
N ASN A 104 -22.28 9.00 -0.39
CA ASN A 104 -22.96 10.25 -0.68
C ASN A 104 -23.49 10.84 0.63
N LEU A 105 -22.60 11.46 1.42
CA LEU A 105 -23.04 12.26 2.55
C LEU A 105 -23.88 13.41 1.99
N SER A 106 -25.20 13.35 2.19
CA SER A 106 -26.13 14.39 1.76
C SER A 106 -25.63 15.77 2.20
N GLY A 107 -25.39 16.67 1.24
CA GLY A 107 -24.98 18.06 1.52
C GLY A 107 -23.50 18.38 1.31
N VAL A 108 -22.80 17.73 0.36
CA VAL A 108 -21.42 18.11 -0.02
C VAL A 108 -21.36 19.57 -0.48
N VAL A 109 -20.91 20.47 0.39
CA VAL A 109 -20.60 21.86 0.04
C VAL A 109 -19.16 21.91 -0.45
N TYR A 110 -18.98 22.12 -1.76
CA TYR A 110 -17.67 22.39 -2.34
C TYR A 110 -17.18 23.76 -1.83
N ASN A 111 -16.10 23.75 -1.07
CA ASN A 111 -15.48 25.00 -0.64
C ASN A 111 -14.45 25.40 -1.72
N GLU A 112 -14.78 26.41 -2.53
CA GLU A 112 -13.92 26.95 -3.59
C GLU A 112 -12.68 27.69 -3.05
N ALA A 113 -12.52 27.82 -1.73
CA ALA A 113 -11.36 28.44 -1.13
C ALA A 113 -10.08 27.61 -1.41
N LEU A 114 -9.39 28.03 -2.46
CA LEU A 114 -8.09 27.55 -2.93
C LEU A 114 -7.02 27.68 -1.83
N TYR A 115 -6.89 26.65 -1.00
CA TYR A 115 -5.71 26.49 -0.15
C TYR A 115 -4.86 25.34 -0.68
N LYS A 116 -3.96 25.65 -1.62
CA LYS A 116 -2.77 24.81 -1.88
C LYS A 116 -1.80 24.94 -0.71
N LEU A 117 -2.16 24.38 0.44
CA LEU A 117 -1.23 24.22 1.55
C LEU A 117 -0.39 22.97 1.29
N LYS A 118 0.67 23.13 0.48
CA LYS A 118 1.73 22.12 0.37
C LYS A 118 2.50 22.07 1.68
N TYR A 119 2.07 21.22 2.59
CA TYR A 119 2.96 20.76 3.64
C TYR A 119 3.89 19.71 3.04
N SER A 120 5.20 19.96 3.13
CA SER A 120 6.24 18.96 2.93
C SER A 120 6.72 18.58 4.33
N LYS A 121 6.01 17.67 5.00
CA LYS A 121 6.54 17.02 6.20
C LYS A 121 7.05 15.64 5.81
N TRP A 122 8.34 15.61 5.49
CA TRP A 122 9.14 14.41 5.33
C TRP A 122 8.88 13.47 6.52
N LYS A 123 8.38 12.26 6.25
CA LYS A 123 8.09 11.27 7.29
C LYS A 123 8.96 10.05 7.08
N TRP A 124 9.71 9.67 8.10
CA TRP A 124 10.57 8.48 8.09
C TRP A 124 9.79 7.19 8.38
N ILE A 125 8.63 7.30 9.05
CA ILE A 125 7.78 6.19 9.47
C ILE A 125 6.42 6.34 8.81
N TRP A 126 6.02 5.27 8.12
CA TRP A 126 4.86 5.22 7.24
C TRP A 126 3.83 4.35 7.94
N PRO A 127 2.55 4.76 8.02
CA PRO A 127 1.52 3.92 8.59
C PRO A 127 1.34 2.63 7.78
N ASP A 128 0.90 1.57 8.45
CA ASP A 128 0.58 0.31 7.79
C ASP A 128 -0.72 0.40 6.99
N VAL A 129 -0.82 -0.39 5.91
CA VAL A 129 -2.05 -0.51 5.10
C VAL A 129 -3.23 -0.95 5.96
N SER A 130 -3.01 -1.82 6.94
CA SER A 130 -4.06 -2.26 7.87
C SER A 130 -4.72 -1.10 8.62
N ARG A 131 -3.91 -0.14 9.11
CA ARG A 131 -4.39 1.05 9.81
C ARG A 131 -5.11 2.02 8.89
N ALA A 132 -4.63 2.18 7.65
CA ALA A 132 -5.33 3.00 6.66
C ALA A 132 -6.71 2.43 6.30
N CYS A 133 -6.86 1.11 6.30
CA CYS A 133 -8.16 0.45 6.09
C CYS A 133 -9.10 0.49 7.31
N GLU A 134 -8.65 1.02 8.46
CA GLU A 134 -9.50 1.28 9.64
C GLU A 134 -10.15 2.66 9.58
N VAL A 135 -9.74 3.54 8.64
CA VAL A 135 -10.35 4.86 8.44
C VAL A 135 -11.79 4.70 7.97
N GLU A 136 -12.70 5.50 8.54
CA GLU A 136 -14.13 5.44 8.26
C GLU A 136 -14.63 6.72 7.61
N ILE A 137 -15.64 6.58 6.77
CA ILE A 137 -16.45 7.71 6.32
C ILE A 137 -17.06 8.37 7.56
N GLY A 138 -17.02 9.70 7.62
CA GLY A 138 -17.51 10.48 8.75
C GLY A 138 -16.45 10.79 9.81
N MET A 139 -15.27 10.15 9.78
CA MET A 139 -14.18 10.54 10.67
C MET A 139 -13.71 11.97 10.37
N THR A 140 -13.45 12.73 11.43
CA THR A 140 -12.81 14.05 11.35
C THR A 140 -11.32 13.92 11.00
N ALA A 141 -10.72 15.01 10.51
CA ALA A 141 -9.27 15.03 10.26
C ALA A 141 -8.42 14.75 11.51
N GLY A 142 -8.90 15.17 12.70
CA GLY A 142 -8.21 14.91 13.97
C GLY A 142 -8.22 13.43 14.37
N GLU A 143 -9.34 12.73 14.13
CA GLU A 143 -9.45 11.28 14.39
C GLU A 143 -8.56 10.48 13.43
N VAL A 144 -8.52 10.87 12.16
CA VAL A 144 -7.63 10.26 11.16
C VAL A 144 -6.17 10.47 11.55
N GLU A 145 -5.79 11.70 11.95
CA GLU A 145 -4.42 11.99 12.38
C GLU A 145 -4.03 11.18 13.63
N ALA A 146 -4.95 10.94 14.55
CA ALA A 146 -4.69 10.07 15.70
C ALA A 146 -4.46 8.60 15.30
N LEU A 147 -5.09 8.13 14.21
CA LEU A 147 -5.04 6.73 13.76
C LEU A 147 -3.81 6.43 12.88
N ILE A 148 -3.56 7.26 11.87
CA ILE A 148 -2.49 7.03 10.86
C ILE A 148 -1.40 8.12 10.89
N GLY A 149 -1.48 9.06 11.83
CA GLY A 149 -0.57 10.18 11.97
C GLY A 149 -0.84 11.30 10.98
N ILE A 150 0.08 12.26 10.89
CA ILE A 150 -0.01 13.41 9.98
C ILE A 150 0.17 12.93 8.51
N PRO A 151 -0.60 13.49 7.55
CA PRO A 151 -0.43 13.21 6.12
C PRO A 151 0.89 13.76 5.57
N GLN A 152 1.40 13.14 4.50
CA GLN A 152 2.62 13.63 3.83
C GLN A 152 2.38 14.98 3.15
N TYR A 153 1.22 15.12 2.50
CA TYR A 153 0.79 16.39 1.93
C TYR A 153 -0.73 16.47 1.81
N ARG A 154 -1.23 17.71 1.72
CA ARG A 154 -2.64 18.04 1.52
C ARG A 154 -2.78 18.83 0.23
N GLU A 155 -3.69 18.41 -0.64
CA GLU A 155 -3.99 19.02 -1.93
C GLU A 155 -5.51 19.12 -2.09
N GLY A 156 -6.02 19.96 -2.98
CA GLY A 156 -7.47 20.03 -3.21
C GLY A 156 -7.95 21.34 -3.81
N SER A 157 -8.99 21.24 -4.60
CA SER A 157 -9.86 22.33 -5.06
C SER A 157 -11.28 21.81 -4.90
N GLY A 158 -12.10 22.48 -4.08
CA GLY A 158 -13.44 22.00 -3.72
C GLY A 158 -13.45 21.05 -2.51
N LEU A 159 -12.81 19.88 -2.60
CA LEU A 159 -12.64 18.91 -1.50
C LEU A 159 -11.20 18.92 -0.99
N ILE A 160 -11.03 18.85 0.35
CA ILE A 160 -9.70 18.68 0.95
C ILE A 160 -9.26 17.24 0.68
N ARG A 161 -8.11 17.04 0.04
CA ARG A 161 -7.49 15.72 -0.16
C ARG A 161 -6.22 15.62 0.65
N GLU A 162 -6.16 14.64 1.52
CA GLU A 162 -4.93 14.27 2.21
C GLU A 162 -4.33 13.01 1.60
N VAL A 163 -3.02 13.03 1.43
CA VAL A 163 -2.28 11.90 0.86
C VAL A 163 -1.36 11.32 1.93
N TYR A 164 -1.59 10.04 2.18
CA TYR A 164 -0.82 9.20 3.06
C TYR A 164 -0.06 8.20 2.24
N TYR A 165 1.24 8.12 2.44
CA TYR A 165 1.99 6.99 1.95
C TYR A 165 2.09 5.91 3.02
N LEU A 166 1.92 4.66 2.60
CA LEU A 166 1.77 3.50 3.47
C LEU A 166 2.95 2.53 3.30
N ASN A 167 3.19 1.70 4.31
CA ASN A 167 4.10 0.56 4.16
C ASN A 167 3.62 -0.38 3.03
N GLY A 168 4.57 -1.03 2.34
CA GLY A 168 4.25 -1.97 1.26
C GLY A 168 3.94 -1.33 -0.09
N ALA A 169 4.42 -0.11 -0.33
CA ALA A 169 4.27 0.63 -1.58
C ALA A 169 2.81 0.96 -1.96
N TYR A 170 2.00 1.36 -0.97
CA TYR A 170 0.64 1.88 -1.17
C TYR A 170 0.52 3.36 -0.78
N SER A 171 -0.54 4.00 -1.25
CA SER A 171 -1.02 5.28 -0.77
C SER A 171 -2.47 5.18 -0.36
N ALA A 172 -2.85 5.95 0.66
CA ALA A 172 -4.25 6.29 0.94
C ALA A 172 -4.47 7.77 0.60
N LYS A 173 -5.51 8.05 -0.19
CA LYS A 173 -6.01 9.39 -0.46
C LYS A 173 -7.35 9.52 0.24
N LEU A 174 -7.42 10.43 1.21
CA LEU A 174 -8.62 10.71 1.97
C LEU A 174 -9.18 12.04 1.51
N TYR A 175 -10.47 12.06 1.17
CA TYR A 175 -11.17 13.25 0.74
C TYR A 175 -12.14 13.65 1.82
N TYR A 176 -12.15 14.94 2.17
CA TYR A 176 -13.00 15.48 3.22
C TYR A 176 -14.00 16.47 2.64
N SER A 177 -15.21 16.44 3.18
CA SER A 177 -16.31 17.34 2.87
C SER A 177 -16.88 17.97 4.15
N TYR A 178 -17.53 19.12 4.02
CA TYR A 178 -18.31 19.74 5.08
C TYR A 178 -19.74 19.20 5.01
N THR A 179 -20.30 18.81 6.15
CA THR A 179 -21.72 18.49 6.24
C THR A 179 -22.44 19.61 6.98
N ASP A 180 -23.72 19.85 6.68
CA ASP A 180 -24.52 20.90 7.34
C ASP A 180 -24.64 20.71 8.87
N LYS A 181 -24.31 19.51 9.39
CA LYS A 181 -24.37 19.16 10.81
C LYS A 181 -23.04 19.32 11.54
N GLU A 182 -21.92 19.26 10.83
CA GLU A 182 -20.59 19.32 11.42
C GLU A 182 -19.89 20.63 11.10
N LYS A 183 -19.32 21.28 12.11
CA LYS A 183 -18.49 22.48 11.92
C LYS A 183 -17.11 22.14 11.34
N GLU A 184 -16.75 20.86 11.29
CA GLU A 184 -15.45 20.36 10.87
C GLU A 184 -15.58 19.45 9.63
N PRO A 185 -14.56 19.41 8.76
CA PRO A 185 -14.57 18.56 7.59
C PRO A 185 -14.38 17.09 7.97
N VAL A 186 -15.22 16.21 7.41
CA VAL A 186 -15.22 14.77 7.65
C VAL A 186 -14.90 13.98 6.38
N VAL A 187 -14.32 12.79 6.54
CA VAL A 187 -13.95 11.90 5.43
C VAL A 187 -15.22 11.48 4.66
N CYS A 188 -15.24 11.73 3.36
CA CYS A 188 -16.33 11.36 2.46
C CYS A 188 -15.91 10.35 1.37
N GLN A 189 -14.61 10.20 1.14
CA GLN A 189 -14.07 9.20 0.23
C GLN A 189 -12.68 8.74 0.69
N ILE A 190 -12.42 7.44 0.50
CA ILE A 190 -11.18 6.77 0.85
C ILE A 190 -10.70 5.98 -0.36
N ASP A 191 -9.56 6.34 -0.93
CA ASP A 191 -8.91 5.58 -1.99
C ASP A 191 -7.60 5.00 -1.48
N ILE A 192 -7.43 3.67 -1.55
CA ILE A 192 -6.17 2.99 -1.25
C ILE A 192 -5.68 2.30 -2.52
N ALA A 193 -4.53 2.74 -3.02
CA ALA A 193 -3.98 2.28 -4.29
C ALA A 193 -2.45 2.14 -4.21
N PRO A 194 -1.86 1.23 -4.99
CA PRO A 194 -0.42 1.05 -5.02
C PRO A 194 0.24 2.29 -5.62
N LEU A 195 1.47 2.54 -5.18
CA LEU A 195 2.24 3.67 -5.66
C LEU A 195 2.77 3.37 -7.06
N THR A 196 2.47 4.26 -7.99
CA THR A 196 3.13 4.31 -9.28
C THR A 196 4.49 4.99 -9.16
N TRP A 197 5.48 4.50 -9.90
CA TRP A 197 6.85 5.04 -9.88
C TRP A 197 6.89 6.50 -10.33
N GLU A 198 6.13 6.84 -11.38
CA GLU A 198 6.07 8.20 -11.94
C GLU A 198 5.55 9.24 -10.95
N THR A 199 4.65 8.85 -10.05
CA THR A 199 3.96 9.80 -9.18
C THR A 199 4.69 9.97 -7.84
N ASN A 200 5.51 8.99 -7.43
CA ASN A 200 6.04 8.93 -6.07
C ASN A 200 7.50 8.44 -6.02
N SER A 201 8.36 8.98 -6.90
CA SER A 201 9.80 8.66 -6.93
C SER A 201 10.48 8.80 -5.57
N ASP A 202 10.05 9.78 -4.77
CA ASP A 202 10.61 10.04 -3.43
C ASP A 202 10.37 8.88 -2.46
N TYR A 203 9.22 8.20 -2.54
CA TYR A 203 8.95 6.98 -1.76
C TYR A 203 9.98 5.91 -2.05
N TYR A 204 10.13 5.60 -3.33
CA TYR A 204 10.98 4.51 -3.80
C TYR A 204 12.45 4.81 -3.52
N LEU A 205 12.88 6.06 -3.70
CA LEU A 205 14.23 6.51 -3.39
C LEU A 205 14.53 6.43 -1.89
N ILE A 206 13.63 6.87 -1.02
CA ILE A 206 13.83 6.80 0.44
C ILE A 206 13.84 5.35 0.92
N THR A 207 12.92 4.53 0.42
CA THR A 207 12.85 3.11 0.77
C THR A 207 14.11 2.38 0.32
N ALA A 208 14.59 2.67 -0.89
CA ALA A 208 15.85 2.13 -1.39
C ALA A 208 17.05 2.62 -0.56
N ALA A 209 17.11 3.91 -0.22
CA ALA A 209 18.18 4.47 0.61
C ALA A 209 18.23 3.82 2.00
N ASN A 210 17.07 3.56 2.62
CA ASN A 210 16.97 2.87 3.92
C ASN A 210 17.45 1.42 3.87
N ILE A 211 17.52 0.79 2.70
CA ILE A 211 18.08 -0.56 2.52
C ILE A 211 19.57 -0.48 2.17
N ILE A 212 19.93 0.41 1.24
CA ILE A 212 21.28 0.54 0.70
C ILE A 212 22.26 1.09 1.73
N ILE A 213 21.87 2.12 2.51
CA ILE A 213 22.77 2.76 3.47
C ILE A 213 23.21 1.78 4.58
N PRO A 214 22.31 1.03 5.25
CA PRO A 214 22.74 0.00 6.21
C PRO A 214 23.60 -1.09 5.59
N ALA A 215 23.27 -1.54 4.36
CA ALA A 215 24.07 -2.55 3.67
C ALA A 215 25.51 -2.05 3.40
N LEU A 216 25.67 -0.79 2.98
CA LEU A 216 26.97 -0.17 2.78
C LEU A 216 27.76 -0.03 4.09
N ILE A 217 27.09 0.31 5.20
CA ILE A 217 27.73 0.37 6.53
C ILE A 217 28.25 -1.01 6.93
N VAL A 218 27.46 -2.08 6.75
CA VAL A 218 27.88 -3.45 7.06
C VAL A 218 29.09 -3.86 6.20
N ILE A 219 29.06 -3.56 4.90
CA ILE A 219 30.19 -3.83 3.99
C ILE A 219 31.45 -3.09 4.46
N ALA A 220 31.34 -1.81 4.82
CA ALA A 220 32.47 -1.03 5.33
C ALA A 220 33.08 -1.63 6.61
N ILE A 221 32.23 -2.06 7.56
CA ILE A 221 32.67 -2.73 8.79
C ILE A 221 33.43 -4.04 8.47
N ILE A 222 32.93 -4.85 7.54
CA ILE A 222 33.58 -6.09 7.12
C ILE A 222 34.96 -5.81 6.51
N VAL A 223 35.05 -4.81 5.62
CA VAL A 223 36.31 -4.43 4.96
C VAL A 223 37.34 -3.96 6.00
N ILE A 224 36.95 -3.08 6.92
CA ILE A 224 37.82 -2.60 8.01
C ILE A 224 38.28 -3.78 8.88
N SER A 225 37.37 -4.67 9.26
CA SER A 225 37.69 -5.85 10.06
C SER A 225 38.68 -6.78 9.36
N LEU A 226 38.53 -7.00 8.05
CA LEU A 226 39.46 -7.77 7.23
C LEU A 226 40.84 -7.11 7.14
N MET A 227 40.90 -5.78 7.02
CA MET A 227 42.16 -5.04 7.02
C MET A 227 42.89 -5.17 8.36
N PHE A 228 42.18 -5.05 9.49
CA PHE A 228 42.74 -5.25 10.82
C PHE A 228 43.23 -6.68 11.03
N TYR A 229 42.45 -7.68 10.61
CA TYR A 229 42.83 -9.10 10.68
C TYR A 229 44.11 -9.39 9.87
N ARG A 230 44.20 -8.89 8.64
CA ARG A 230 45.41 -9.03 7.80
C ARG A 230 46.63 -8.37 8.45
N ARG A 231 46.48 -7.16 9.00
CA ARG A 231 47.57 -6.45 9.70
C ARG A 231 48.04 -7.19 10.95
N ARG A 232 47.12 -7.77 11.73
CA ARG A 232 47.44 -8.56 12.92
C ARG A 232 48.19 -9.85 12.54
N LYS A 233 47.68 -10.60 11.56
CA LYS A 233 48.35 -11.80 11.05
C LYS A 233 49.76 -11.51 10.51
N HIS A 234 49.94 -10.39 9.80
CA HIS A 234 51.28 -9.98 9.32
C HIS A 234 52.25 -9.60 10.45
N LYS A 235 51.76 -9.05 11.56
CA LYS A 235 52.59 -8.76 12.75
C LYS A 235 52.96 -10.04 13.49
N ASP A 236 52.02 -10.97 13.63
CA ASP A 236 52.27 -12.25 14.31
C ASP A 236 53.25 -13.11 13.50
N PHE A 237 53.13 -13.14 12.17
CA PHE A 237 54.06 -13.85 11.27
C PHE A 237 55.49 -13.30 11.32
N LYS A 238 55.66 -11.98 11.49
CA LYS A 238 56.99 -11.35 11.64
C LYS A 238 57.64 -11.65 12.99
N LYS A 239 56.84 -11.94 14.02
CA LYS A 239 57.31 -12.24 15.38
C LYS A 239 57.77 -13.70 15.51
N ASP A 240 57.11 -14.62 14.81
CA ASP A 240 57.50 -16.03 14.77
C ASP A 240 58.71 -16.29 13.85
N SER A 241 58.92 -15.45 12.83
CA SER A 241 60.08 -15.54 11.93
C SER A 241 61.38 -14.93 12.50
N SER A 242 61.35 -14.38 13.72
CA SER A 242 62.49 -13.72 14.37
C SER A 242 63.06 -14.53 15.55
N ILE A 243 62.84 -15.85 15.57
CA ILE A 243 63.46 -16.80 16.51
C ILE A 243 64.49 -17.63 15.75
#